data_AF-A0A3D3H9I3-F1
#
_entry.id   AF-A0A3D3H9I3-F1
#
_cell.length_a   1.000
_cell.length_b   1.000
_cell.length_c   1.000
_cell.angle_alpha   90.00
_cell.angle_beta   90.00
_cell.angle_gamma   90.00
#
_symmetry.space_group_name_H-M   'P 1'
#
loop_
_entity.id
_entity.type
_entity.pdbx_description
1 polymer ?
#
loop_
_entity_poly.entity_id
_entity_poly.type
_entity_poly.pdbx_seq_one_letter_code
_entity_poly.pdbx_strand_id
1 'polypeptide(L)'
;MSAYEFSADPERVDRVTVHRWLSELSYWARGRSREQQDAAIEASRNYGIYESETGEQLGYARIVTDDATFAWLCDVFVSPDARGQGIGKALMAGIVADVEPL
;
A
#
# COMPACT_ATOMS: atom_id res chain seq x y z
N MET A 1 -10.11 -0.06 20.27
CA MET A 1 -9.06 0.22 19.27
C MET A 1 -9.57 -0.29 17.93
N SER A 2 -9.21 0.37 16.81
CA SER A 2 -9.52 -0.14 15.47
C SER A 2 -8.85 -1.51 15.30
N ALA A 3 -9.48 -2.46 14.59
CA ALA A 3 -8.87 -3.75 14.27
C ALA A 3 -7.68 -3.62 13.29
N TYR A 4 -7.58 -2.45 12.65
CA TYR A 4 -6.57 -2.14 11.65
C TYR A 4 -5.85 -0.85 11.99
N GLU A 5 -4.55 -0.84 11.69
CA GLU A 5 -3.65 0.29 11.83
C GLU A 5 -3.18 0.75 10.44
N PHE A 6 -3.39 2.03 10.12
CA PHE A 6 -2.85 2.64 8.91
C PHE A 6 -1.44 3.17 9.17
N SER A 7 -0.55 3.07 8.16
CA SER A 7 0.77 3.70 8.21
C SER A 7 1.16 4.29 6.85
N ALA A 8 1.75 5.49 6.89
CA ALA A 8 2.48 6.11 5.79
C ALA A 8 4.01 6.00 5.95
N ASP A 9 4.48 5.22 6.93
CA ASP A 9 5.90 4.93 7.15
C ASP A 9 6.40 3.87 6.13
N PRO A 10 7.31 4.22 5.21
CA PRO A 10 7.83 3.28 4.22
C PRO A 10 8.69 2.17 4.84
N GLU A 11 9.24 2.34 6.04
CA GLU A 11 10.05 1.31 6.72
C GLU A 11 9.20 0.12 7.19
N ARG A 12 7.88 0.32 7.37
CA ARG A 12 6.95 -0.75 7.73
C ARG A 12 6.53 -1.65 6.57
N VAL A 13 6.82 -1.25 5.33
CA VAL A 13 6.41 -2.00 4.14
C VAL A 13 7.20 -3.30 4.04
N ASP A 14 6.51 -4.44 4.09
CA ASP A 14 7.09 -5.73 3.71
C ASP A 14 7.23 -5.80 2.19
N ARG A 15 8.40 -5.36 1.70
CA ARG A 15 8.73 -5.31 0.28
C ARG A 15 8.66 -6.69 -0.39
N VAL A 16 8.96 -7.77 0.34
CA VAL A 16 8.89 -9.15 -0.19
C VAL A 16 7.43 -9.53 -0.43
N THR A 17 6.57 -9.33 0.57
CA THR A 17 5.14 -9.65 0.47
C THR A 17 4.45 -8.80 -0.59
N VAL A 18 4.73 -7.49 -0.62
CA VAL A 18 4.18 -6.56 -1.62
C VAL A 18 4.62 -6.94 -3.04
N HIS A 19 5.91 -7.27 -3.24
CA HIS A 19 6.39 -7.73 -4.55
C HIS A 19 5.68 -9.00 -5.00
N ARG A 20 5.50 -9.99 -4.12
CA ARG A 20 4.74 -11.21 -4.45
C ARG A 20 3.29 -10.90 -4.84
N TRP A 21 2.58 -10.11 -4.04
CA TRP A 21 1.21 -9.71 -4.33
C TRP A 21 1.08 -9.03 -5.69
N LEU A 22 1.94 -8.07 -5.98
CA LEU A 22 1.86 -7.30 -7.22
C LEU A 22 2.32 -8.11 -8.43
N SER A 23 3.47 -8.78 -8.34
CA SER A 23 4.06 -9.49 -9.49
C SER A 23 3.36 -10.81 -9.84
N GLU A 24 2.68 -11.45 -8.88
CA GLU A 24 2.05 -12.75 -9.10
C GLU A 24 0.52 -12.69 -9.11
N LEU A 25 -0.09 -11.84 -8.26
CA LEU A 25 -1.54 -11.87 -8.01
C LEU A 25 -2.30 -10.70 -8.63
N SER A 26 -1.61 -9.62 -9.02
CA SER A 26 -2.23 -8.47 -9.67
C SER A 26 -2.10 -8.56 -11.19
N TYR A 27 -3.13 -8.18 -11.93
CA TYR A 27 -3.07 -8.20 -13.39
C TYR A 27 -2.24 -7.04 -13.96
N TRP A 28 -2.13 -5.91 -13.25
CA TRP A 28 -1.48 -4.69 -13.72
C TRP A 28 0.04 -4.64 -13.47
N ALA A 29 0.54 -5.45 -12.53
CA ALA A 29 1.96 -5.53 -12.21
C ALA A 29 2.56 -6.92 -12.46
N ARG A 30 1.83 -7.81 -13.16
CA ARG A 30 2.25 -9.20 -13.37
C ARG A 30 3.65 -9.29 -13.98
N GLY A 31 4.54 -10.05 -13.35
CA GLY A 31 5.91 -10.26 -13.81
C GLY A 31 6.88 -9.10 -13.56
N ARG A 32 6.47 -8.04 -12.84
CA ARG A 32 7.37 -6.95 -12.43
C ARG A 32 8.53 -7.51 -11.61
N SER A 33 9.76 -7.12 -11.95
CA SER A 33 10.95 -7.62 -11.24
C SER A 33 11.02 -7.07 -9.82
N ARG A 34 11.80 -7.73 -8.95
CA ARG A 34 11.99 -7.27 -7.57
C ARG A 34 12.66 -5.90 -7.54
N GLU A 35 13.68 -5.71 -8.39
CA GLU A 35 14.41 -4.46 -8.51
C GLU A 35 13.51 -3.31 -8.97
N GLN A 36 12.64 -3.56 -9.95
CA GLN A 36 11.67 -2.55 -10.41
C GLN A 36 10.65 -2.19 -9.32
N GLN A 37 10.19 -3.18 -8.54
CA GLN A 37 9.27 -2.92 -7.43
C GLN A 37 9.94 -2.12 -6.31
N ASP A 38 11.18 -2.47 -5.93
CA ASP A 38 11.93 -1.75 -4.90
C ASP A 38 12.19 -0.29 -5.33
N ALA A 39 12.60 -0.06 -6.58
CA ALA A 39 12.77 1.28 -7.13
C ALA A 39 11.45 2.07 -7.16
N ALA A 40 10.32 1.41 -7.47
CA ALA A 40 9.01 2.06 -7.45
C ALA A 40 8.57 2.46 -6.03
N ILE A 41 8.88 1.64 -5.02
CA ILE A 41 8.65 1.95 -3.61
C ILE A 41 9.49 3.17 -3.22
N GLU A 42 10.79 3.18 -3.56
CA GLU A 42 11.71 4.28 -3.21
C GLU A 42 11.33 5.63 -3.83
N ALA A 43 10.70 5.62 -5.00
CA ALA A 43 10.28 6.82 -5.72
C ALA A 43 8.83 7.24 -5.45
N SER A 44 8.14 6.65 -4.48
CA SER A 44 6.72 6.91 -4.18
C SER A 44 6.48 7.19 -2.70
N ARG A 45 5.36 7.84 -2.39
CA ARG A 45 4.75 7.75 -1.06
C ARG A 45 4.10 6.38 -0.92
N ASN A 46 4.34 5.68 0.18
CA ASN A 46 3.87 4.30 0.35
C ASN A 46 2.99 4.18 1.59
N TYR A 47 1.95 3.36 1.45
CA TYR A 47 0.93 3.20 2.47
C TYR A 47 0.68 1.73 2.73
N GLY A 48 0.59 1.39 4.00
CA GLY A 48 0.23 0.06 4.46
C GLY A 48 -0.96 0.12 5.41
N ILE A 49 -1.67 -1.00 5.50
CA ILE A 49 -2.64 -1.24 6.55
C ILE A 49 -2.32 -2.58 7.20
N TYR A 50 -2.29 -2.58 8.52
CA TYR A 50 -1.78 -3.68 9.34
C TYR A 50 -2.84 -4.14 10.33
N GLU A 51 -2.83 -5.42 10.65
CA GLU A 51 -3.60 -5.95 11.76
C GLU A 51 -2.98 -5.45 13.08
N SER A 52 -3.80 -4.88 13.98
CA SER A 52 -3.28 -4.12 15.12
C SER A 52 -2.67 -4.97 16.25
N GLU A 53 -2.98 -6.26 16.35
CA GLU A 53 -2.48 -7.14 17.43
C GLU A 53 -1.18 -7.84 17.04
N THR A 54 -1.10 -8.28 15.79
CA THR A 54 -0.03 -9.08 15.20
C THR A 54 0.97 -8.24 14.42
N GLY A 55 0.57 -7.05 13.95
CA GLY A 55 1.36 -6.21 13.05
C GLY A 55 1.43 -6.74 11.62
N GLU A 56 0.65 -7.77 11.26
CA GLU A 56 0.66 -8.33 9.91
C GLU A 56 0.21 -7.30 8.88
N GLN A 57 0.96 -7.14 7.79
CA GLN A 57 0.54 -6.29 6.67
C GLN A 57 -0.61 -6.94 5.91
N LEU A 58 -1.76 -6.27 5.85
CA LEU A 58 -2.97 -6.76 5.18
C LEU A 58 -3.26 -6.06 3.84
N GLY A 59 -2.62 -4.92 3.59
CA GLY A 59 -2.79 -4.18 2.34
C GLY A 59 -1.68 -3.18 2.06
N TYR A 60 -1.65 -2.73 0.82
CA TYR A 60 -0.65 -1.82 0.30
C TYR A 60 -1.23 -0.90 -0.78
N ALA A 61 -0.73 0.32 -0.84
CA ALA A 61 -0.91 1.23 -1.97
C ALA A 61 0.27 2.20 -2.03
N ARG A 62 0.46 2.86 -3.16
CA ARG A 62 1.43 3.96 -3.28
C ARG A 62 0.89 5.12 -4.10
N ILE A 63 1.46 6.29 -3.89
CA ILE A 63 1.19 7.50 -4.68
C ILE A 63 2.49 7.98 -5.33
N VAL A 64 2.41 8.24 -6.63
CA VAL A 64 3.41 9.03 -7.36
C VAL A 64 2.90 10.46 -7.44
N THR A 65 3.66 11.43 -6.95
CA THR A 65 3.22 12.83 -6.85
C THR A 65 4.39 13.79 -6.98
N ASP A 66 4.10 15.04 -7.35
CA ASP A 66 5.00 16.18 -7.25
C ASP A 66 4.88 16.93 -5.91
N ASP A 67 4.05 16.43 -4.99
CA ASP A 67 3.73 17.03 -3.68
C ASP A 67 3.14 18.45 -3.79
N ALA A 68 2.54 18.82 -4.93
CA ALA A 68 2.02 20.18 -5.13
C ALA A 68 0.76 20.27 -6.00
N THR A 69 0.71 19.56 -7.13
CA THR A 69 -0.36 19.76 -8.13
C THR A 69 -1.01 18.47 -8.59
N PHE A 70 -0.35 17.33 -8.40
CA PHE A 70 -0.83 16.07 -8.95
C PHE A 70 -0.42 14.88 -8.11
N ALA A 71 -1.34 13.94 -7.93
CA ALA A 71 -1.08 12.64 -7.32
C ALA A 71 -1.73 11.53 -8.14
N TRP A 72 -0.97 10.46 -8.40
CA TRP A 72 -1.45 9.23 -9.00
C TRP A 72 -1.40 8.08 -7.99
N LEU A 73 -2.57 7.65 -7.54
CA LEU A 73 -2.73 6.45 -6.71
C LEU A 73 -2.61 5.19 -7.56
N CYS A 74 -1.75 4.26 -7.14
CA CYS A 74 -1.55 3.00 -7.84
C CYS A 74 -1.17 1.85 -6.91
N ASP A 75 -1.10 0.64 -7.50
CA ASP A 75 -0.74 -0.60 -6.82
C ASP A 75 -1.57 -0.89 -5.54
N VAL A 76 -2.82 -0.46 -5.53
CA VAL A 76 -3.78 -0.72 -4.43
C VAL A 76 -4.09 -2.21 -4.37
N PHE A 77 -3.72 -2.86 -3.27
CA PHE A 77 -3.88 -4.28 -3.07
C PHE A 77 -4.27 -4.60 -1.62
N VAL A 78 -5.19 -5.56 -1.47
CA VAL A 78 -5.54 -6.17 -0.17
C VAL A 78 -5.26 -7.66 -0.25
N SER A 79 -4.57 -8.19 0.76
CA SER A 79 -4.26 -9.61 0.92
C SER A 79 -5.51 -10.45 0.67
N PRO A 80 -5.46 -11.52 -0.16
CA PRO A 80 -6.64 -12.31 -0.50
C PRO A 80 -7.47 -12.77 0.70
N ASP A 81 -6.81 -13.21 1.77
CA ASP A 81 -7.45 -13.77 2.97
C ASP A 81 -8.12 -12.69 3.84
N ALA A 82 -7.75 -11.42 3.63
CA ALA A 82 -8.26 -10.28 4.39
C ALA A 82 -9.39 -9.52 3.65
N ARG A 83 -9.75 -9.93 2.43
CA ARG A 83 -10.77 -9.25 1.60
C ARG A 83 -12.17 -9.37 2.20
N GLY A 84 -13.03 -8.42 1.85
CA GLY A 84 -14.42 -8.37 2.33
C GLY A 84 -14.59 -7.78 3.74
N GLN A 85 -13.50 -7.44 4.42
CA GLN A 85 -13.52 -6.94 5.81
C GLN A 85 -13.41 -5.41 5.94
N GLY A 86 -13.56 -4.68 4.83
CA GLY A 86 -13.49 -3.20 4.83
C GLY A 86 -12.08 -2.60 4.85
N ILE A 87 -11.02 -3.43 4.85
CA ILE A 87 -9.60 -3.01 4.86
C ILE A 87 -9.28 -2.02 3.74
N GLY A 88 -9.73 -2.29 2.51
CA GLY A 88 -9.49 -1.37 1.38
C GLY A 88 -10.09 0.02 1.63
N LYS A 89 -11.25 0.12 2.31
CA LYS A 89 -11.85 1.41 2.67
C LYS A 89 -11.04 2.12 3.76
N ALA A 90 -10.58 1.38 4.76
CA ALA A 90 -9.75 1.93 5.82
C ALA A 90 -8.39 2.44 5.29
N LEU A 91 -7.76 1.68 4.39
CA LEU A 91 -6.56 2.11 3.68
C LEU A 91 -6.81 3.39 2.90
N MET A 92 -7.87 3.44 2.09
CA MET A 92 -8.21 4.64 1.31
C MET A 92 -8.52 5.86 2.17
N ALA A 93 -9.22 5.69 3.30
CA ALA A 93 -9.50 6.77 4.23
C ALA A 93 -8.22 7.35 4.83
N GLY A 94 -7.26 6.48 5.22
CA GLY A 94 -5.95 6.91 5.70
C GLY A 94 -5.14 7.66 4.64
N ILE A 95 -5.13 7.16 3.40
CA ILE A 95 -4.44 7.81 2.27
C ILE A 95 -5.01 9.20 2.01
N VAL A 96 -6.34 9.33 1.93
CA VAL A 96 -6.99 10.64 1.69
C VAL A 96 -6.64 11.62 2.80
N ALA A 97 -6.71 11.19 4.06
CA ALA A 97 -6.35 12.04 5.20
C ALA A 97 -4.86 12.45 5.21
N ASP A 98 -3.95 11.61 4.71
CA ASP A 98 -2.52 11.92 4.60
C ASP A 98 -2.20 12.92 3.48
N VAL A 99 -2.98 12.91 2.39
CA VAL A 99 -2.73 13.77 1.22
C VAL A 99 -3.61 15.01 1.13
N GLU A 100 -4.72 15.09 1.88
CA GLU A 100 -5.52 16.32 2.02
C GLU A 100 -4.75 17.56 2.53
N PRO A 101 -3.62 17.43 3.26
CA PRO A 101 -2.74 18.55 3.59
C PRO A 101 -1.85 19.06 2.43
N LEU A 102 -1.85 18.42 1.25
CA LEU A 102 -1.01 18.80 0.09
C LEU A 102 -1.65 19.86 -0.80
#